data_AF-A0A3N0F043-F1
#
_entry.id   AF-A0A3N0F043-F1
#
_cell.length_a   1.000
_cell.length_b   1.000
_cell.length_c   1.000
_cell.angle_alpha   90.00
_cell.angle_beta   90.00
_cell.angle_gamma   90.00
#
_symmetry.space_group_name_H-M   'P 1'
#
loop_
_entity.id
_entity.type
_entity.pdbx_description
1 polymer ?
#
loop_
_entity_poly.entity_id
_entity_poly.type
_entity_poly.pdbx_seq_one_letter_code
_entity_poly.pdbx_strand_id
1 'polypeptide(L)'
;MQKKNRSGLLKWSYYIATLLFTLIIVFSVGNYLFNHDFIREGFIKMGYPTYIIYPLAAIKILGLVVIWSRMHNLLYGLAYAGFFYNCILAAFAHLMIGDNGQWFAVVALILIVISYFMSKQLPINKANKGASGEKRGRV
;
A
#
# COMPACT_ATOMS: atom_id res chain seq x y z
N MET A 1 -4.84 11.59 -32.90
CA MET A 1 -5.55 10.42 -32.32
C MET A 1 -4.75 9.57 -31.30
N GLN A 2 -3.63 10.05 -30.73
CA GLN A 2 -2.73 9.24 -29.87
C GLN A 2 -2.97 9.35 -28.33
N LYS A 3 -3.89 10.21 -27.85
CA LYS A 3 -4.11 10.44 -26.40
C LYS A 3 -5.06 9.43 -25.74
N LYS A 4 -6.00 8.83 -26.49
CA LYS A 4 -7.08 7.99 -25.92
C LYS A 4 -6.57 6.64 -25.39
N ASN A 5 -5.68 5.97 -26.12
CA ASN A 5 -5.13 4.65 -25.74
C ASN A 5 -4.18 4.69 -24.53
N ARG A 6 -3.42 5.77 -24.33
CA ARG A 6 -2.53 5.92 -23.17
C ARG A 6 -3.31 5.92 -21.84
N SER A 7 -4.52 6.47 -21.83
CA SER A 7 -5.32 6.53 -20.60
C SER A 7 -5.83 5.16 -20.13
N GLY A 8 -6.07 4.22 -21.06
CA GLY A 8 -6.50 2.86 -20.73
C GLY A 8 -5.35 2.00 -20.21
N LEU A 9 -4.19 2.04 -20.88
CA LEU A 9 -3.00 1.29 -20.47
C LEU A 9 -2.54 1.69 -19.06
N LEU A 10 -2.50 3.00 -18.77
CA LEU A 10 -2.14 3.52 -17.44
C LEU A 10 -3.11 3.07 -16.35
N LYS A 11 -4.40 2.94 -16.65
CA LYS A 11 -5.39 2.40 -15.71
C LYS A 11 -5.10 0.93 -15.40
N TRP A 12 -4.93 0.11 -16.43
CA TRP A 12 -4.68 -1.32 -16.27
C TRP A 12 -3.39 -1.58 -15.49
N SER A 13 -2.30 -0.93 -15.88
CA SER A 13 -1.02 -1.09 -15.19
C SER A 13 -1.06 -0.59 -13.73
N TYR A 14 -1.84 0.47 -13.42
CA TYR A 14 -2.11 0.86 -12.02
C TYR A 14 -2.83 -0.24 -11.24
N TYR A 15 -3.93 -0.78 -11.78
CA TYR A 15 -4.70 -1.82 -11.10
C TYR A 15 -3.91 -3.11 -10.94
N ILE A 16 -3.14 -3.51 -11.95
CA ILE A 16 -2.28 -4.69 -11.90
C ILE A 16 -1.20 -4.51 -10.82
N ALA A 17 -0.48 -3.38 -10.82
CA ALA A 17 0.54 -3.12 -9.80
C ALA A 17 -0.05 -3.08 -8.38
N THR A 18 -1.20 -2.41 -8.22
CA THR A 18 -1.88 -2.29 -6.93
C THR A 18 -2.45 -3.63 -6.45
N LEU A 19 -2.97 -4.45 -7.36
CA LEU A 19 -3.48 -5.78 -7.06
C LEU A 19 -2.34 -6.72 -6.63
N LEU A 20 -1.24 -6.77 -7.39
CA LEU A 20 -0.07 -7.58 -7.04
C LEU A 20 0.52 -7.14 -5.69
N PHE A 21 0.63 -5.83 -5.46
CA PHE A 21 1.06 -5.31 -4.16
C PHE A 21 0.10 -5.74 -3.04
N THR A 22 -1.21 -5.62 -3.27
CA THR A 22 -2.24 -6.04 -2.31
C THR A 22 -2.12 -7.51 -1.97
N LEU A 23 -1.89 -8.38 -2.96
CA LEU A 23 -1.69 -9.82 -2.73
C LEU A 23 -0.49 -10.09 -1.82
N ILE A 24 0.64 -9.39 -2.02
CA ILE A 24 1.82 -9.54 -1.16
C ILE A 24 1.52 -9.08 0.27
N ILE A 25 0.85 -7.94 0.44
CA ILE A 25 0.51 -7.42 1.77
C ILE A 25 -0.51 -8.31 2.46
N VAL A 26 -1.53 -8.79 1.76
CA VAL A 26 -2.52 -9.74 2.31
C VAL A 26 -1.86 -11.06 2.67
N PHE A 27 -0.94 -11.57 1.86
CA PHE A 27 -0.15 -12.75 2.21
C PHE A 27 0.69 -12.50 3.48
N SER A 28 1.35 -11.35 3.58
CA SER A 28 2.10 -10.95 4.80
C SER A 28 1.19 -10.89 6.03
N VAL A 29 0.04 -10.22 5.94
CA VAL A 29 -0.94 -10.14 7.04
C VAL A 29 -1.51 -11.51 7.38
N GLY A 30 -1.81 -12.35 6.39
CA GLY A 30 -2.27 -13.71 6.59
C GLY A 30 -1.27 -14.53 7.41
N ASN A 31 0.03 -14.40 7.12
CA ASN A 31 1.06 -15.05 7.95
C ASN A 31 1.06 -14.53 9.39
N TYR A 32 0.77 -13.25 9.63
CA TYR A 32 0.74 -12.69 10.99
C TYR A 32 -0.44 -13.27 11.81
N LEU A 33 -1.54 -13.62 11.14
CA LEU A 33 -2.76 -14.14 11.76
C LEU A 33 -2.76 -15.67 11.88
N PHE A 34 -2.34 -16.38 10.84
CA PHE A 34 -2.45 -17.83 10.75
C PHE A 34 -1.14 -18.56 11.09
N ASN A 35 0.01 -17.92 10.88
CA ASN A 35 1.34 -18.49 11.15
C ASN A 35 2.06 -17.68 12.24
N HIS A 36 1.33 -17.34 13.31
CA HIS A 36 1.79 -16.40 14.33
C HIS A 36 3.12 -16.83 14.97
N ASP A 37 3.29 -18.10 15.33
CA ASP A 37 4.50 -18.59 15.99
C ASP A 37 5.74 -18.43 15.11
N PHE A 38 5.63 -18.77 13.83
CA PHE A 38 6.71 -18.59 12.86
C PHE A 38 7.11 -17.11 12.70
N ILE A 39 6.11 -16.22 12.59
CA ILE A 39 6.35 -14.77 12.50
C ILE A 39 6.93 -14.23 13.81
N ARG A 40 6.45 -14.71 14.96
CA ARG A 40 6.94 -14.34 16.28
C ARG A 40 8.43 -14.65 16.42
N GLU A 41 8.85 -15.85 16.03
CA GLU A 41 10.28 -16.22 16.01
C GLU A 41 11.10 -15.30 15.10
N GLY A 42 10.58 -14.98 13.90
CA GLY A 42 11.21 -14.03 12.99
C GLY A 42 11.43 -12.66 13.63
N PHE A 43 10.40 -12.11 14.30
CA PHE A 43 10.49 -10.82 15.00
C PHE A 43 11.49 -10.86 16.15
N ILE A 44 11.55 -11.95 16.92
CA ILE A 44 12.54 -12.11 18.01
C ILE A 44 13.96 -12.13 17.43
N LYS A 45 14.20 -12.88 16.34
CA LYS A 45 15.52 -12.92 15.67
C LYS A 45 15.95 -11.54 15.16
N MET A 46 15.00 -10.72 14.70
CA MET A 46 15.23 -9.35 14.27
C MET A 46 15.37 -8.35 15.44
N GLY A 47 15.16 -8.77 16.68
CA GLY A 47 15.22 -7.90 17.86
C GLY A 47 13.97 -7.02 18.06
N TYR A 48 12.85 -7.33 17.41
CA TYR A 48 11.60 -6.60 17.55
C TYR A 48 10.68 -7.19 18.63
N PRO A 49 9.99 -6.34 19.41
CA PRO A 49 9.01 -6.81 20.37
C PRO A 49 7.79 -7.43 19.67
N THR A 50 7.33 -8.57 20.17
CA THR A 50 6.29 -9.38 19.50
C THR A 50 4.89 -8.79 19.57
N TYR A 51 4.63 -7.90 20.54
CA TYR A 51 3.31 -7.24 20.67
C TYR A 51 2.98 -6.35 19.46
N ILE A 52 3.96 -5.96 18.64
CA ILE A 52 3.74 -5.10 17.46
C ILE A 52 3.15 -5.86 16.26
N ILE A 53 3.16 -7.20 16.28
CA ILE A 53 2.73 -8.02 15.14
C ILE A 53 1.29 -7.70 14.74
N TYR A 54 0.33 -7.78 15.67
CA TYR A 54 -1.08 -7.51 15.38
C TYR A 54 -1.39 -6.03 15.08
N PRO A 55 -0.86 -5.04 15.83
CA PRO A 55 -0.97 -3.64 15.46
C PRO A 55 -0.46 -3.34 14.04
N LEU A 56 0.68 -3.94 13.66
CA LEU A 56 1.26 -3.78 12.33
C LEU A 56 0.39 -4.42 11.24
N ALA A 57 -0.19 -5.60 11.49
CA ALA A 57 -1.17 -6.21 10.60
C ALA A 57 -2.41 -5.31 10.42
N ALA A 58 -2.97 -4.78 11.50
CA ALA A 58 -4.14 -3.91 11.45
C ALA A 58 -3.85 -2.65 10.61
N ILE A 59 -2.72 -1.99 10.83
CA ILE A 59 -2.31 -0.80 10.06
C ILE A 59 -2.10 -1.13 8.58
N LYS A 60 -1.52 -2.30 8.25
CA LYS A 60 -1.40 -2.75 6.85
C LYS A 60 -2.77 -2.91 6.18
N ILE A 61 -3.75 -3.51 6.85
CA ILE A 61 -5.11 -3.63 6.30
C ILE A 61 -5.73 -2.25 6.08
N LEU A 62 -5.64 -1.35 7.08
CA LEU A 62 -6.16 0.01 6.96
C LEU A 62 -5.50 0.78 5.81
N GLY A 63 -4.19 0.64 5.64
CA GLY A 63 -3.46 1.23 4.53
C GLY A 63 -3.97 0.75 3.17
N LEU A 64 -4.25 -0.55 3.02
CA LEU A 64 -4.83 -1.09 1.78
C LEU A 64 -6.21 -0.50 1.51
N VAL A 65 -7.10 -0.46 2.52
CA VAL A 65 -8.43 0.15 2.40
C VAL A 65 -8.33 1.60 1.93
N VAL A 66 -7.38 2.36 2.46
CA VAL A 66 -7.13 3.76 2.07
C VAL A 66 -6.65 3.87 0.62
N ILE A 67 -5.73 3.00 0.18
CA ILE A 67 -5.24 2.98 -1.22
C ILE A 67 -6.38 2.69 -2.19
N TRP A 68 -7.20 1.68 -1.91
CA TRP A 68 -8.30 1.26 -2.79
C TRP A 68 -9.46 2.25 -2.81
N SER A 69 -9.79 2.87 -1.67
CA SER A 69 -10.89 3.82 -1.59
C SER A 69 -10.59 5.16 -2.29
N ARG A 70 -9.32 5.59 -2.32
CA ARG A 70 -8.87 6.87 -2.94
C ARG A 70 -9.68 8.10 -2.47
N MET A 71 -10.33 8.05 -1.31
CA MET A 71 -11.31 9.06 -0.90
C MET A 71 -10.68 10.34 -0.37
N HIS A 72 -9.61 10.24 0.43
CA HIS A 72 -9.01 11.38 1.13
C HIS A 72 -7.53 11.55 0.75
N ASN A 73 -7.17 12.68 0.14
CA ASN A 73 -5.82 12.92 -0.39
C ASN A 73 -4.72 12.78 0.68
N LEU A 74 -4.96 13.25 1.90
CA LEU A 74 -3.97 13.16 2.99
C LEU A 74 -3.76 11.70 3.45
N LEU A 75 -4.84 10.95 3.70
CA LEU A 75 -4.73 9.55 4.11
C LEU A 75 -4.13 8.70 3.00
N TYR A 76 -4.51 8.99 1.75
CA TYR A 76 -3.95 8.36 0.57
C TYR A 76 -2.43 8.55 0.50
N GLY A 77 -1.94 9.78 0.66
CA GLY A 77 -0.51 10.06 0.72
C GLY A 77 0.19 9.35 1.88
N LEU A 78 -0.43 9.35 3.07
CA LEU A 78 0.10 8.66 4.25
C LEU A 78 0.19 7.14 4.05
N ALA A 79 -0.81 6.52 3.42
CA ALA A 79 -0.79 5.08 3.15
C ALA A 79 0.36 4.70 2.20
N TYR A 80 0.53 5.45 1.10
CA TYR A 80 1.66 5.22 0.18
C TYR A 80 3.02 5.42 0.85
N ALA A 81 3.18 6.51 1.63
CA ALA A 81 4.42 6.76 2.36
C ALA A 81 4.69 5.67 3.41
N GLY A 82 3.67 5.30 4.18
CA GLY A 82 3.75 4.25 5.20
C GLY A 82 4.18 2.91 4.61
N PHE A 83 3.58 2.48 3.50
CA PHE A 83 3.98 1.25 2.83
C PHE A 83 5.38 1.33 2.21
N PHE A 84 5.74 2.47 1.63
CA PHE A 84 7.09 2.68 1.08
C PHE A 84 8.16 2.49 2.17
N TYR A 85 8.02 3.17 3.31
CA TYR A 85 8.96 3.02 4.42
C TYR A 85 8.89 1.63 5.06
N ASN A 86 7.69 1.05 5.20
CA ASN A 86 7.55 -0.31 5.71
C ASN A 86 8.29 -1.33 4.83
N CYS A 87 8.23 -1.22 3.50
CA CYS A 87 8.95 -2.13 2.60
C CYS A 87 10.47 -1.96 2.68
N ILE A 88 10.95 -0.71 2.80
CA ILE A 88 12.39 -0.44 3.00
C ILE A 88 12.86 -1.08 4.32
N LEU A 89 12.16 -0.78 5.42
CA LEU A 89 12.51 -1.31 6.74
C LEU A 89 12.43 -2.84 6.79
N ALA A 90 11.43 -3.44 6.14
CA ALA A 90 11.33 -4.88 6.02
C ALA A 90 12.50 -5.48 5.23
N ALA A 91 12.91 -4.87 4.12
CA ALA A 91 14.05 -5.33 3.35
C ALA A 91 15.34 -5.31 4.19
N PHE A 92 15.59 -4.25 4.96
CA PHE A 92 16.71 -4.17 5.89
C PHE A 92 16.62 -5.23 6.99
N ALA A 93 15.45 -5.42 7.61
CA ALA A 93 15.26 -6.42 8.66
C ALA A 93 15.59 -7.84 8.18
N HIS A 94 15.12 -8.21 6.99
CA HIS A 94 15.43 -9.51 6.37
C HIS A 94 16.90 -9.64 5.95
N LEU A 95 17.51 -8.57 5.42
CA LEU A 95 18.94 -8.55 5.11
C LEU A 95 19.81 -8.77 6.35
N MET A 96 19.44 -8.19 7.49
CA MET A 96 20.19 -8.31 8.75
C MET A 96 20.19 -9.74 9.30
N ILE A 97 19.09 -10.48 9.15
CA ILE A 97 18.99 -11.87 9.62
C ILE A 97 19.34 -12.91 8.54
N GLY A 98 19.55 -12.49 7.29
CA GLY A 98 20.00 -13.35 6.20
C GLY A 98 19.00 -14.41 5.74
N ASP A 99 17.69 -14.16 5.88
CA ASP A 99 16.63 -15.15 5.62
C ASP A 99 16.05 -15.11 4.19
N ASN A 100 16.62 -14.30 3.30
CA ASN A 100 16.17 -14.07 1.92
C ASN A 100 14.79 -13.39 1.77
N GLY A 101 14.13 -13.00 2.86
CA GLY A 101 12.84 -12.31 2.80
C GLY A 101 12.92 -10.91 2.18
N GLN A 102 14.13 -10.35 2.04
CA GLN A 102 14.34 -9.03 1.45
C GLN A 102 13.83 -8.95 0.01
N TRP A 103 13.86 -10.06 -0.75
CA TRP A 103 13.40 -10.07 -2.13
C TRP A 103 11.90 -9.81 -2.23
N PHE A 104 11.10 -10.39 -1.33
CA PHE A 104 9.67 -10.10 -1.25
C PHE A 104 9.41 -8.63 -0.90
N ALA A 105 10.19 -8.07 0.03
CA ALA A 105 10.08 -6.67 0.41
C ALA A 105 10.49 -5.71 -0.74
N VAL A 106 11.53 -6.04 -1.51
CA VAL A 106 11.97 -5.26 -2.67
C VAL A 106 10.94 -5.30 -3.80
N VAL A 107 10.35 -6.46 -4.09
CA VAL A 107 9.27 -6.57 -5.08
C VAL A 107 8.06 -5.74 -4.66
N ALA A 108 7.67 -5.81 -3.38
CA ALA A 108 6.60 -4.99 -2.84
C ALA A 108 6.91 -3.47 -2.95
N LEU A 109 8.16 -3.08 -2.69
CA LEU A 109 8.64 -1.70 -2.82
C LEU A 109 8.52 -1.19 -4.26
N ILE A 110 8.95 -1.98 -5.25
CA ILE A 110 8.84 -1.62 -6.66
C ILE A 110 7.37 -1.47 -7.06
N LEU A 111 6.52 -2.41 -6.67
CA LEU A 111 5.09 -2.39 -6.99
C LEU A 111 4.37 -1.17 -6.39
N ILE A 112 4.66 -0.81 -5.13
CA ILE A 112 4.02 0.36 -4.50
C ILE A 112 4.48 1.68 -5.14
N VAL A 113 5.76 1.78 -5.52
CA VAL A 113 6.31 2.94 -6.23
C VAL A 113 5.67 3.09 -7.61
N ILE A 114 5.59 2.00 -8.38
CA ILE A 114 4.92 2.00 -9.69
C ILE A 114 3.45 2.40 -9.51
N SER A 115 2.73 1.74 -8.59
CA SER A 115 1.33 2.05 -8.28
C SER A 115 1.14 3.54 -7.98
N TYR A 116 2.00 4.15 -7.16
CA TYR A 116 1.93 5.57 -6.82
C TYR A 116 2.06 6.48 -8.04
N PHE A 117 3.12 6.32 -8.84
CA PHE A 117 3.36 7.17 -10.01
C PHE A 117 2.27 7.03 -11.07
N MET A 118 1.73 5.82 -11.24
CA MET A 118 0.62 5.58 -12.16
C MET A 118 -0.69 6.18 -11.63
N SER A 119 -0.92 6.11 -10.33
CA SER A 119 -2.13 6.66 -9.70
C SER A 119 -2.25 8.18 -9.87
N LYS A 120 -1.13 8.91 -9.89
CA LYS A 120 -1.10 10.36 -10.13
C LYS A 120 -1.54 10.75 -11.54
N GLN A 121 -1.42 9.83 -12.49
CA GLN A 121 -1.83 10.06 -13.88
C GLN A 121 -3.32 9.76 -14.09
N LEU A 122 -3.99 9.16 -13.10
CA LEU A 122 -5.41 8.88 -13.15
C LEU A 122 -6.21 10.02 -12.50
N PRO A 123 -7.33 10.45 -13.11
CA PRO A 123 -8.20 11.41 -12.46
C PRO A 123 -8.64 10.85 -11.11
N ILE A 124 -8.46 11.65 -10.05
CA ILE A 124 -9.07 11.39 -8.74
C ILE A 124 -10.59 11.38 -8.98
N ASN A 125 -11.30 10.38 -8.46
CA ASN A 125 -12.74 10.29 -8.58
C ASN A 125 -13.37 11.48 -7.83
N LYS A 126 -13.63 12.61 -8.53
CA LYS A 126 -14.24 13.82 -7.96
C LYS A 126 -15.76 13.68 -7.84
N ALA A 127 -16.27 12.50 -7.55
CA ALA A 127 -17.72 12.22 -7.52
C ALA A 127 -18.48 12.93 -6.38
N ASN A 128 -17.83 13.72 -5.51
CA ASN A 128 -18.53 14.39 -4.41
C ASN A 128 -18.03 15.80 -4.04
N LYS A 129 -17.46 16.55 -5.01
CA LYS A 129 -17.18 18.00 -4.83
C LYS A 129 -18.29 18.92 -5.37
N GLY A 130 -19.41 18.36 -5.82
CA GLY A 130 -20.51 19.11 -6.46
C GLY A 130 -21.68 19.50 -5.56
N ALA A 131 -21.81 18.97 -4.34
CA ALA A 131 -23.06 19.12 -3.58
C ALA A 131 -23.09 20.26 -2.53
N SER A 132 -21.96 20.88 -2.18
CA SER A 132 -21.91 21.86 -1.07
C SER A 132 -21.46 23.27 -1.46
N GLY A 133 -21.01 23.50 -2.69
CA GLY A 133 -20.47 24.79 -3.13
C GLY A 133 -21.47 25.74 -3.79
N GLU A 134 -22.58 25.23 -4.33
CA GLU A 134 -23.47 26.02 -5.20
C GLU A 134 -24.61 26.75 -4.46
N LYS A 135 -24.77 26.54 -3.14
CA LYS A 135 -25.82 27.21 -2.35
C LYS A 135 -25.36 28.42 -1.52
N ARG A 136 -24.18 29.00 -1.81
CA ARG A 136 -23.67 30.17 -1.06
C ARG A 136 -23.39 31.41 -1.92
N GLY A 137 -23.99 31.48 -3.10
CA GLY A 137 -23.86 32.62 -4.03
C GLY A 137 -25.16 33.04 -4.71
N ARG A 138 -26.32 32.67 -4.16
CA ARG A 138 -27.63 33.11 -4.64
C ARG A 138 -28.55 33.40 -3.44
N VAL A 139 -28.32 34.52 -2.79
CA VAL A 139 -29.31 35.49 -2.28
C VAL A 139 -28.57 36.74 -1.84
#